data_AF-G3HE40-F1
#
_entry.id   AF-G3HE40-F1
#
_cell.length_a   1.000
_cell.length_b   1.000
_cell.length_c   1.000
_cell.angle_alpha   90.00
_cell.angle_beta   90.00
_cell.angle_gamma   90.00
#
_symmetry.space_group_name_H-M   'P 1'
#
loop_
_entity.id
_entity.type
_entity.pdbx_description
1 polymer ?
#
loop_
_entity_poly.entity_id
_entity_poly.type
_entity_poly.pdbx_seq_one_letter_code
_entity_poly.pdbx_strand_id
1 'polypeptide(L)'
;MNRPSTKSEELTVHTKESSLRTKIHELQRQRDKLRAELKRRTAFEGNLLDSYFVDLVIEKPLRIHHHSIPVFILLERIDTEHLQTDTQCFLFSLCEYLNTYSGRKYQTDQLETDFSAFLTGPLQRNALCNLLSFTYKVDQGHQTFSFSATLLYNDLTAALPTGVTVTCPGAET
;
A
#
# COMPACT_ATOMS: atom_id res chain seq x y z
N MET A 1 -16.72 -20.07 67.03
CA MET A 1 -16.45 -19.31 65.79
C MET A 1 -16.00 -20.30 64.74
N ASN A 2 -16.80 -20.58 63.69
CA ASN A 2 -16.33 -21.30 62.51
C ASN A 2 -16.89 -20.60 61.27
N ARG A 3 -15.98 -20.29 60.35
CA ARG A 3 -16.11 -19.34 59.24
C ARG A 3 -16.53 -20.08 57.96
N PRO A 4 -17.71 -19.80 57.37
CA PRO A 4 -18.05 -20.28 56.04
C PRO A 4 -18.15 -19.07 55.09
N SER A 5 -17.18 -18.86 54.18
CA SER A 5 -17.43 -17.92 53.06
C SER A 5 -16.72 -18.28 51.76
N THR A 6 -15.58 -18.96 51.79
CA THR A 6 -14.69 -19.03 50.62
C THR A 6 -15.26 -19.78 49.41
N LYS A 7 -16.00 -20.88 49.63
CA LYS A 7 -16.52 -21.74 48.55
C LYS A 7 -17.77 -21.17 47.84
N SER A 8 -18.56 -20.35 48.54
CA SER A 8 -19.76 -19.72 47.96
C SER A 8 -19.39 -18.47 47.18
N GLU A 9 -18.33 -17.75 47.60
CA GLU A 9 -17.77 -16.62 46.87
C GLU A 9 -17.10 -17.07 45.56
N GLU A 10 -16.29 -18.13 45.57
CA GLU A 10 -15.67 -18.71 44.36
C GLU A 10 -16.67 -19.15 43.29
N LEU A 11 -17.77 -19.79 43.70
CA LEU A 11 -18.82 -20.23 42.77
C LEU A 11 -19.51 -19.03 42.10
N THR A 12 -19.78 -17.96 42.87
CA THR A 12 -20.37 -16.73 42.31
C THR A 12 -19.42 -15.95 41.41
N VAL A 13 -18.11 -15.98 41.68
CA VAL A 13 -17.09 -15.37 40.82
C VAL A 13 -17.00 -16.13 39.50
N HIS A 14 -16.95 -17.46 39.54
CA HIS A 14 -16.89 -18.30 38.34
C HIS A 14 -18.13 -18.15 37.45
N THR A 15 -19.34 -18.01 38.03
CA THR A 15 -20.57 -17.72 37.26
C THR A 15 -20.57 -16.34 36.63
N LYS A 16 -20.04 -15.32 37.31
CA LYS A 16 -19.91 -13.97 36.74
C LYS A 16 -18.88 -13.94 35.61
N GLU A 17 -17.76 -14.63 35.79
CA GLU A 17 -16.71 -14.74 34.77
C GLU A 17 -17.21 -15.44 33.51
N SER A 18 -17.91 -16.56 33.64
CA SER A 18 -18.47 -17.27 32.48
C SER A 18 -19.52 -16.42 31.75
N SER A 19 -20.37 -15.69 32.48
CA SER A 19 -21.33 -14.75 31.91
C SER A 19 -20.64 -13.60 31.14
N LEU A 20 -19.56 -13.04 31.69
CA LEU A 20 -18.78 -11.98 31.04
C LEU A 20 -18.07 -12.50 29.78
N ARG A 21 -17.47 -13.68 29.83
CA ARG A 21 -16.84 -14.32 28.65
C ARG A 21 -17.86 -14.49 27.53
N THR A 22 -19.07 -14.97 27.82
CA THR A 22 -20.14 -15.11 26.82
C THR A 22 -20.53 -13.75 26.23
N LYS A 23 -20.67 -12.71 27.05
CA LYS A 23 -20.98 -11.35 26.57
C LYS A 23 -19.87 -10.79 25.67
N ILE A 24 -18.60 -11.01 26.00
CA ILE A 24 -17.47 -10.58 25.17
C ILE A 24 -17.53 -11.26 23.80
N HIS A 25 -17.79 -12.57 23.74
CA HIS A 25 -17.89 -13.30 22.47
C HIS A 25 -19.06 -12.79 21.60
N GLU A 26 -20.23 -12.53 22.20
CA GLU A 26 -21.37 -12.00 21.44
C GLU A 26 -21.09 -10.59 20.91
N LEU A 27 -20.47 -9.72 21.71
CA LEU A 27 -20.07 -8.38 21.27
C LEU A 27 -19.01 -8.42 20.16
N GLN A 28 -18.04 -9.33 20.24
CA GLN A 28 -17.06 -9.55 19.16
C GLN A 28 -17.75 -9.99 17.87
N ARG A 29 -18.71 -10.91 17.97
CA ARG A 29 -19.50 -11.36 16.82
C ARG A 29 -20.33 -10.22 16.21
N GLN A 30 -20.92 -9.37 17.04
CA GLN A 30 -21.65 -8.19 16.57
C GLN A 30 -20.73 -7.18 15.89
N ARG A 31 -19.56 -6.92 16.47
CA ARG A 31 -18.52 -6.07 15.88
C ARG A 31 -18.09 -6.60 14.51
N ASP A 32 -17.83 -7.90 14.38
CA ASP A 32 -17.35 -8.49 13.13
C ASP A 32 -18.41 -8.45 12.04
N LYS A 33 -19.71 -8.53 12.39
CA LYS A 33 -20.81 -8.29 11.45
C LYS A 33 -20.86 -6.86 10.90
N LEU A 34 -20.28 -5.90 11.61
CA LEU A 34 -20.22 -4.50 11.19
C LEU A 34 -18.90 -4.15 10.49
N ARG A 35 -18.06 -5.14 10.19
CA ARG A 35 -16.79 -4.94 9.49
C ARG A 35 -16.83 -5.58 8.11
N ALA A 36 -16.26 -4.89 7.13
CA ALA A 36 -15.93 -5.44 5.82
C ALA A 36 -14.44 -5.28 5.57
N GLU A 37 -13.76 -6.37 5.23
CA GLU A 37 -12.38 -6.34 4.74
C GLU A 37 -12.40 -6.39 3.20
N LEU A 38 -11.71 -5.46 2.56
CA LEU A 38 -11.55 -5.41 1.11
C LEU A 38 -10.08 -5.61 0.77
N LYS A 39 -9.78 -6.76 0.15
CA LYS A 39 -8.42 -7.09 -0.33
C LYS A 39 -8.31 -6.84 -1.82
N ARG A 40 -7.34 -6.00 -2.22
CA ARG A 40 -7.04 -5.69 -3.62
C ARG A 40 -5.65 -6.20 -3.98
N ARG A 41 -5.57 -6.96 -5.07
CA ARG A 41 -4.28 -7.33 -5.68
C ARG A 41 -3.96 -6.35 -6.80
N THR A 42 -2.71 -5.96 -6.91
CA THR A 42 -2.24 -5.13 -8.01
C THR A 42 -1.66 -5.98 -9.12
N ALA A 43 -1.74 -5.48 -10.34
CA ALA A 43 -1.19 -6.16 -11.50
C ALA A 43 -0.64 -5.16 -12.50
N PHE A 44 0.41 -5.56 -13.21
CA PHE A 44 1.05 -4.76 -14.25
C PHE A 44 1.58 -5.68 -15.36
N GLU A 45 1.29 -5.35 -16.62
CA GLU A 45 1.73 -6.11 -17.80
C GLU A 45 1.53 -7.63 -17.69
N GLY A 46 0.37 -8.06 -17.14
CA GLY A 46 0.03 -9.47 -16.97
C GLY A 46 0.61 -10.15 -15.73
N ASN A 47 1.46 -9.46 -14.95
CA ASN A 47 2.03 -9.98 -13.72
C ASN A 47 1.19 -9.56 -12.52
N LEU A 48 0.93 -10.51 -11.61
CA LEU A 48 0.33 -10.24 -10.32
C LEU A 48 1.42 -9.77 -9.34
N LEU A 49 1.19 -8.66 -8.67
CA LEU A 49 2.17 -7.99 -7.81
C LEU A 49 1.72 -8.07 -6.33
N ASP A 50 1.72 -6.93 -5.65
CA ASP A 50 1.43 -6.79 -4.24
C ASP A 50 -0.08 -6.92 -3.92
N SER A 51 -0.40 -7.18 -2.66
CA SER A 51 -1.78 -7.20 -2.16
C SER A 51 -1.95 -6.23 -1.01
N TYR A 52 -3.02 -5.45 -1.06
CA TYR A 52 -3.37 -4.46 -0.05
C TYR A 52 -4.76 -4.73 0.51
N PHE A 53 -5.00 -4.35 1.76
CA PHE A 53 -6.32 -4.47 2.38
C PHE A 53 -6.78 -3.15 3.00
N VAL A 54 -8.11 -2.98 3.06
CA VAL A 54 -8.79 -1.92 3.80
C VAL A 54 -9.94 -2.54 4.59
N ASP A 55 -9.91 -2.38 5.89
CA ASP A 55 -10.99 -2.75 6.80
C ASP A 55 -11.91 -1.54 7.00
N LEU A 56 -13.19 -1.73 6.69
CA LEU A 56 -14.23 -0.73 6.83
C LEU A 56 -15.16 -1.10 7.99
N VAL A 57 -15.57 -0.10 8.76
CA VAL A 57 -16.75 -0.18 9.63
C VAL A 57 -17.96 0.24 8.81
N ILE A 58 -18.94 -0.66 8.67
CA ILE A 58 -20.16 -0.50 7.85
C ILE A 58 -21.26 0.29 8.61
N GLU A 59 -20.89 0.95 9.70
CA GLU A 59 -21.74 1.93 10.38
C GLU A 59 -21.70 3.25 9.58
N LYS A 60 -22.78 4.03 9.58
CA LYS A 60 -22.78 5.35 8.93
C LYS A 60 -22.37 6.43 9.94
N PRO A 61 -21.42 7.33 9.60
CA PRO A 61 -20.63 7.36 8.36
C PRO A 61 -19.63 6.21 8.30
N LEU A 62 -19.34 5.71 7.09
CA LEU A 62 -18.38 4.63 6.87
C LEU A 62 -17.00 5.07 7.38
N ARG A 63 -16.23 4.18 8.00
CA ARG A 63 -14.89 4.52 8.52
C ARG A 63 -13.88 3.47 8.15
N ILE A 64 -12.69 3.93 7.77
CA ILE A 64 -11.53 3.05 7.63
C ILE A 64 -11.03 2.72 9.05
N HIS A 65 -11.07 1.44 9.40
CA HIS A 65 -10.59 0.95 10.69
C HIS A 65 -9.09 0.66 10.63
N HIS A 66 -8.66 -0.19 9.70
CA HIS A 66 -7.26 -0.61 9.52
C HIS A 66 -6.99 -0.77 8.02
N HIS A 67 -5.74 -0.59 7.60
CA HIS A 67 -5.34 -0.84 6.22
C HIS A 67 -3.86 -1.14 6.09
N SER A 68 -3.46 -1.70 4.95
CA SER A 68 -2.05 -1.86 4.56
C SER A 68 -1.60 -0.87 3.48
N ILE A 69 -2.44 0.13 3.14
CA ILE A 69 -2.09 1.14 2.14
C ILE A 69 -0.85 1.93 2.60
N PRO A 70 0.20 2.07 1.76
CA PRO A 70 1.38 2.86 2.09
C PRO A 70 1.03 4.33 2.39
N VAL A 71 1.68 4.91 3.39
CA VAL A 71 1.36 6.26 3.91
C VAL A 71 1.49 7.40 2.89
N PHE A 72 2.30 7.18 1.86
CA PHE A 72 2.53 8.16 0.80
C PHE A 72 1.45 8.12 -0.29
N ILE A 73 0.59 7.10 -0.30
CA ILE A 73 -0.64 7.08 -1.10
C ILE A 73 -1.69 7.81 -0.28
N LEU A 74 -2.20 8.93 -0.82
CA LEU A 74 -3.07 9.89 -0.13
C LEU A 74 -4.49 9.34 0.15
N LEU A 75 -4.58 8.28 0.95
CA LEU A 75 -5.84 7.60 1.27
C LEU A 75 -6.84 8.55 1.95
N GLU A 76 -6.37 9.46 2.80
CA GLU A 76 -7.26 10.43 3.46
C GLU A 76 -7.97 11.33 2.44
N ARG A 77 -7.30 11.70 1.35
CA ARG A 77 -7.90 12.51 0.29
C ARG A 77 -9.01 11.74 -0.41
N ILE A 78 -8.75 10.50 -0.82
CA ILE A 78 -9.72 9.63 -1.52
C ILE A 78 -10.92 9.34 -0.61
N ASP A 79 -10.69 9.13 0.69
CA ASP A 79 -11.73 8.96 1.71
C ASP A 79 -12.66 10.18 1.73
N THR A 80 -12.11 11.37 1.94
CA THR A 80 -12.90 12.61 2.06
C THR A 80 -13.70 12.94 0.80
N GLU A 81 -13.18 12.61 -0.38
CA GLU A 81 -13.83 12.89 -1.67
C GLU A 81 -14.97 11.90 -1.97
N HIS A 82 -14.84 10.62 -1.59
CA HIS A 82 -15.70 9.56 -2.13
C HIS A 82 -16.29 8.59 -1.11
N LEU A 83 -15.66 8.32 0.05
CA LEU A 83 -16.08 7.18 0.90
C LEU A 83 -17.54 7.26 1.36
N GLN A 84 -18.02 8.47 1.66
CA GLN A 84 -19.38 8.68 2.17
C GLN A 84 -20.45 8.75 1.08
N THR A 85 -20.07 9.22 -0.11
CA THR A 85 -20.98 9.56 -1.22
C THR A 85 -21.04 8.47 -2.28
N ASP A 86 -19.89 7.94 -2.66
CA ASP A 86 -19.73 6.92 -3.70
C ASP A 86 -18.58 5.96 -3.34
N THR A 87 -18.94 4.88 -2.64
CA THR A 87 -17.99 3.84 -2.24
C THR A 87 -17.38 3.12 -3.45
N GLN A 88 -18.07 3.06 -4.60
CA GLN A 88 -17.49 2.44 -5.80
C GLN A 88 -16.39 3.33 -6.39
N CYS A 89 -16.64 4.64 -6.48
CA CYS A 89 -15.63 5.61 -6.89
C CYS A 89 -14.41 5.58 -5.95
N PHE A 90 -14.64 5.55 -4.64
CA PHE A 90 -13.56 5.39 -3.64
C PHE A 90 -12.68 4.17 -3.95
N LEU A 91 -13.30 3.00 -4.18
CA LEU A 91 -12.55 1.77 -4.46
C LEU A 91 -11.83 1.83 -5.80
N PHE A 92 -12.46 2.40 -6.82
CA PHE A 92 -11.85 2.55 -8.14
C PHE A 92 -10.61 3.44 -8.08
N SER A 93 -10.73 4.64 -7.52
CA SER A 93 -9.61 5.58 -7.36
C SER A 93 -8.47 4.95 -6.56
N LEU A 94 -8.77 4.31 -5.43
CA LEU A 94 -7.75 3.61 -4.65
C LEU A 94 -7.03 2.52 -5.46
N CYS A 95 -7.76 1.77 -6.28
CA CYS A 95 -7.17 0.76 -7.15
C CYS A 95 -6.23 1.38 -8.20
N GLU A 96 -6.59 2.52 -8.79
CA GLU A 96 -5.72 3.21 -9.76
C GLU A 96 -4.40 3.62 -9.13
N TYR A 97 -4.42 4.30 -7.98
CA TYR A 97 -3.20 4.68 -7.26
C TYR A 97 -2.33 3.46 -6.92
N LEU A 98 -2.93 2.40 -6.37
CA LEU A 98 -2.20 1.19 -5.96
C LEU A 98 -1.60 0.45 -7.15
N ASN A 99 -2.35 0.28 -8.24
CA ASN A 99 -1.86 -0.38 -9.45
C ASN A 99 -0.71 0.39 -10.06
N THR A 100 -0.84 1.70 -10.19
CA THR A 100 0.17 2.55 -10.81
C THR A 100 1.42 2.67 -9.96
N TYR A 101 1.28 2.78 -8.64
CA TYR A 101 2.42 2.67 -7.72
C TYR A 101 3.13 1.32 -7.85
N SER A 102 2.38 0.21 -7.78
CA SER A 102 2.95 -1.14 -7.85
C SER A 102 3.64 -1.41 -9.18
N GLY A 103 3.06 -0.95 -10.29
CA GLY A 103 3.65 -1.06 -11.63
C GLY A 103 4.97 -0.31 -11.74
N ARG A 104 5.02 0.95 -11.29
CA ARG A 104 6.27 1.74 -11.28
C ARG A 104 7.34 1.10 -10.40
N LYS A 105 6.97 0.64 -9.20
CA LYS A 105 7.88 -0.09 -8.30
C LYS A 105 8.42 -1.34 -8.99
N TYR A 106 7.56 -2.14 -9.60
CA TYR A 106 7.93 -3.35 -10.35
C TYR A 106 8.90 -3.05 -11.50
N GLN A 107 8.59 -2.08 -12.35
CA GLN A 107 9.48 -1.67 -13.45
C GLN A 107 10.84 -1.19 -12.92
N THR A 108 10.85 -0.48 -11.81
CA THR A 108 12.09 0.00 -11.18
C THR A 108 12.91 -1.14 -10.61
N ASP A 109 12.27 -2.08 -9.91
CA ASP A 109 12.92 -3.27 -9.35
C ASP A 109 13.51 -4.14 -10.47
N GLN A 110 12.84 -4.25 -11.62
CA GLN A 110 13.37 -4.92 -12.81
C GLN A 110 14.57 -4.19 -13.41
N LEU A 111 14.51 -2.85 -13.53
CA LEU A 111 15.65 -2.07 -14.01
C LEU A 111 16.88 -2.26 -13.10
N GLU A 112 16.68 -2.26 -11.78
CA GLU A 112 17.76 -2.46 -10.80
C GLU A 112 18.29 -3.90 -10.78
N THR A 113 17.42 -4.91 -11.00
CA THR A 113 17.81 -6.32 -10.93
C THR A 113 18.35 -6.83 -12.27
N ASP A 114 17.53 -6.77 -13.31
CA ASP A 114 17.76 -7.43 -14.60
C ASP A 114 18.74 -6.65 -15.48
N PHE A 115 18.90 -5.35 -15.24
CA PHE A 115 19.78 -4.46 -16.02
C PHE A 115 20.89 -3.81 -15.18
N SER A 116 21.15 -4.34 -13.98
CA SER A 116 22.22 -3.88 -13.07
C SER A 116 23.59 -3.71 -13.75
N ALA A 117 23.93 -4.62 -14.68
CA ALA A 117 25.21 -4.59 -15.40
C ALA A 117 25.42 -3.30 -16.22
N PHE A 118 24.34 -2.67 -16.68
CA PHE A 118 24.38 -1.43 -17.45
C PHE A 118 24.24 -0.18 -16.57
N LEU A 119 23.81 -0.33 -15.32
CA LEU A 119 23.67 0.78 -14.39
C LEU A 119 25.03 1.21 -13.83
N THR A 120 25.23 2.52 -13.75
CA THR A 120 26.40 3.11 -13.09
C THR A 120 26.00 3.58 -11.70
N GLY A 121 26.24 2.72 -10.71
CA GLY A 121 25.87 2.97 -9.32
C GLY A 121 24.40 2.63 -9.03
N PRO A 122 23.91 2.92 -7.80
CA PRO A 122 22.56 2.60 -7.40
C PRO A 122 21.53 3.50 -8.09
N LEU A 123 20.44 2.90 -8.57
CA LEU A 123 19.28 3.64 -9.04
C LEU A 123 18.69 4.46 -7.88
N GLN A 124 18.42 5.74 -8.13
CA GLN A 124 17.80 6.63 -7.17
C GLN A 124 16.29 6.68 -7.41
N ARG A 125 15.50 6.50 -6.35
CA ARG A 125 14.04 6.64 -6.39
C ARG A 125 13.52 7.15 -5.06
N ASN A 126 12.37 7.81 -5.09
CA ASN A 126 11.62 8.09 -3.87
C ASN A 126 10.62 6.96 -3.55
N ALA A 127 10.02 7.00 -2.36
CA ALA A 127 9.13 5.95 -1.88
C ALA A 127 7.89 5.74 -2.78
N LEU A 128 7.39 6.80 -3.43
CA LEU A 128 6.26 6.75 -4.37
C LEU A 128 6.63 6.19 -5.75
N CYS A 129 7.91 5.98 -6.03
CA CYS A 129 8.41 5.67 -7.37
C CYS A 129 7.88 6.67 -8.43
N ASN A 130 7.72 7.94 -8.05
CA ASN A 130 7.26 8.99 -8.97
C ASN A 130 8.37 9.95 -9.41
N LEU A 131 9.58 9.74 -8.88
CA LEU A 131 10.82 10.33 -9.35
C LEU A 131 11.89 9.24 -9.33
N LEU A 132 12.44 8.92 -10.50
CA LEU A 132 13.51 7.94 -10.69
C LEU A 132 14.67 8.62 -11.39
N SER A 133 15.90 8.39 -10.93
CA SER A 133 17.12 8.87 -11.57
C SER A 133 18.15 7.74 -11.64
N PHE A 134 18.74 7.54 -12.81
CA PHE A 134 19.74 6.51 -13.03
C PHE A 134 20.74 6.93 -14.11
N THR A 135 21.94 6.37 -14.05
CA THR A 135 22.94 6.52 -15.09
C THR A 135 23.13 5.17 -15.78
N TYR A 136 22.99 5.15 -17.10
CA TYR A 136 23.04 3.95 -17.91
C TYR A 136 24.25 3.98 -18.84
N LYS A 137 24.96 2.87 -18.95
CA LYS A 137 26.07 2.66 -19.87
C LYS A 137 25.60 1.86 -21.08
N VAL A 138 25.97 2.33 -22.25
CA VAL A 138 25.67 1.71 -23.53
C VAL A 138 26.98 1.42 -24.23
N ASP A 139 27.24 0.14 -24.50
CA ASP A 139 28.40 -0.31 -25.27
C ASP A 139 28.02 -0.40 -26.75
N GLN A 140 28.69 0.38 -27.60
CA GLN A 140 28.59 0.30 -29.06
C GLN A 140 29.94 -0.12 -29.64
N GLY A 141 30.22 -1.43 -29.58
CA GLY A 141 31.44 -2.02 -30.13
C GLY A 141 32.70 -1.54 -29.40
N HIS A 142 33.43 -0.58 -29.98
CA HIS A 142 34.70 -0.07 -29.43
C HIS A 142 34.52 1.12 -28.47
N GLN A 143 33.32 1.66 -28.33
CA GLN A 143 33.07 2.84 -27.51
C GLN A 143 31.91 2.62 -26.53
N THR A 144 32.16 2.97 -25.27
CA THR A 144 31.15 3.00 -24.22
C THR A 144 30.72 4.44 -24.01
N PHE A 145 29.42 4.69 -24.05
CA PHE A 145 28.83 5.98 -23.69
C PHE A 145 27.95 5.81 -22.47
N SER A 146 27.84 6.86 -21.66
CA SER A 146 26.89 6.90 -20.56
C SER A 146 25.94 8.06 -20.70
N PHE A 147 24.70 7.88 -20.29
CA PHE A 147 23.75 8.98 -20.08
C PHE A 147 23.12 8.85 -18.71
N SER A 148 22.72 9.98 -18.14
CA SER A 148 21.87 10.00 -16.95
C SER A 148 20.45 10.37 -17.36
N ALA A 149 19.48 9.61 -16.89
CA ALA A 149 18.07 9.87 -17.10
C ALA A 149 17.39 10.18 -15.78
N THR A 150 16.41 11.08 -15.82
CA THR A 150 15.47 11.33 -14.72
C THR A 150 14.06 11.26 -15.27
N LEU A 151 13.23 10.44 -14.64
CA LEU A 151 11.83 10.19 -14.99
C LEU A 151 10.94 10.77 -13.90
N LEU A 152 10.02 11.65 -14.29
CA LEU A 152 9.06 12.32 -13.41
C LEU A 152 7.64 11.86 -13.74
N TYR A 153 6.90 11.42 -12.73
CA TYR A 153 5.52 10.94 -12.84
C TYR A 153 4.61 11.82 -11.97
N ASN A 154 4.25 13.00 -12.50
CA ASN A 154 3.35 13.93 -11.81
C ASN A 154 1.92 13.39 -11.73
N ASP A 155 1.51 12.61 -12.74
CA ASP A 155 0.28 11.84 -12.68
C ASP A 155 0.54 10.55 -11.88
N LEU A 156 -0.12 10.43 -10.74
CA LEU A 156 0.02 9.29 -9.84
C LEU A 156 -0.87 8.10 -10.20
N THR A 157 -1.79 8.27 -11.16
CA THR A 157 -2.63 7.19 -11.69
C THR A 157 -2.17 6.70 -13.06
N ALA A 158 -1.19 7.35 -13.70
CA ALA A 158 -0.55 6.88 -14.93
C ALA A 158 0.81 6.19 -14.70
N ALA A 159 1.04 5.07 -15.40
CA ALA A 159 2.29 4.31 -15.31
C ALA A 159 3.42 4.85 -16.20
N LEU A 160 3.13 5.78 -17.12
CA LEU A 160 4.12 6.41 -17.99
C LEU A 160 4.65 7.71 -17.37
N PRO A 161 5.94 8.04 -17.56
CA PRO A 161 6.49 9.28 -17.07
C PRO A 161 5.87 10.47 -17.81
N THR A 162 5.50 11.49 -17.03
CA THR A 162 5.02 12.79 -17.54
C THR A 162 6.15 13.72 -17.96
N GLY A 163 7.37 13.47 -17.48
CA GLY A 163 8.57 14.24 -17.82
C GLY A 163 9.79 13.35 -17.85
N VAL A 164 10.68 13.59 -18.82
CA VAL A 164 11.92 12.85 -19.00
C VAL A 164 13.02 13.87 -19.23
N THR A 165 14.11 13.79 -18.48
CA THR A 165 15.35 14.55 -18.72
C THR A 165 16.47 13.56 -18.95
N VAL A 166 17.26 13.78 -20.01
CA VAL A 166 18.42 12.97 -20.35
C VAL A 166 19.63 13.87 -20.49
N THR A 167 20.73 13.52 -19.82
CA THR A 167 22.00 14.24 -19.90
C THR A 167 23.13 13.28 -20.29
N CYS A 168 23.96 13.70 -21.22
CA CYS A 168 25.12 12.92 -21.66
C CYS A 168 26.40 13.68 -21.26
N PRO A 169 27.29 13.10 -20.45
CA PRO A 169 28.62 13.68 -20.24
C PRO A 169 29.38 13.58 -21.58
N GLY A 170 29.59 14.73 -22.24
CA GLY A 170 30.35 14.81 -23.49
C GLY A 170 29.67 15.48 -24.69
N ALA A 171 28.48 16.05 -24.53
CA ALA A 171 27.94 17.02 -25.51
C ALA A 171 28.41 18.43 -25.13
N GLU A 172 29.70 18.72 -25.31
CA GLU A 172 30.12 20.12 -25.50
C GLU A 172 29.56 20.56 -26.86
N THR A 173 28.75 21.62 -26.85
CA THR A 173 28.12 22.25 -28.02
C THR A 173 29.11 22.69 -29.07
#